data_AF-A0A964RAA5-F1
#
_entry.id   AF-A0A964RAA5-F1
#
_cell.length_a   1.000
_cell.length_b   1.000
_cell.length_c   1.000
_cell.angle_alpha   90.00
_cell.angle_beta   90.00
_cell.angle_gamma   90.00
#
_symmetry.space_group_name_H-M   'P 1'
#
loop_
_entity.id
_entity.type
_entity.pdbx_description
1 polymer ?
#
loop_
_entity_poly.entity_id
_entity_poly.type
_entity_poly.pdbx_seq_one_letter_code
_entity_poly.pdbx_strand_id
1 'polypeptide(L)'
;MRRRGNQLEGCRRAELARKLEVQMLPWGRDVSSPHGNLLERHGFLRLRTADQVGSSSYCLYWRDRLIELHSSCITFYGGGRPGLRYVWSRKRVYLWLDREPFAPGSGSDAALILPFHPGELDSFRLAAVELRQWLEAYAAWRARVSSNLVMESTGKPSVSRWFGSFRRWWRPAFSWCSLLANRAPKSRGQQTVPTTLQSS
;
A
#
# COMPACT_ATOMS: atom_id res chain seq x y z
N MET A 1 3.99 -22.39 20.99
CA MET A 1 4.54 -21.87 19.72
C MET A 1 3.86 -20.60 19.15
N ARG A 2 2.66 -20.17 19.60
CA ARG A 2 1.91 -19.03 19.00
C ARG A 2 2.52 -17.62 19.20
N ARG A 3 3.37 -17.37 20.21
CA ARG A 3 3.89 -16.02 20.53
C ARG A 3 4.85 -15.43 19.49
N ARG A 4 5.69 -16.25 18.83
CA ARG A 4 6.69 -15.74 17.87
C ARG A 4 6.08 -15.24 16.56
N GLY A 5 5.02 -15.90 16.06
CA GLY A 5 4.35 -15.50 14.81
C GLY A 5 3.71 -14.12 14.91
N ASN A 6 2.99 -13.85 16.00
CA ASN A 6 2.33 -12.56 16.21
C ASN A 6 3.32 -11.41 16.41
N GLN A 7 4.49 -11.68 16.99
CA GLN A 7 5.54 -10.66 17.19
C GLN A 7 6.16 -10.23 15.85
N LEU A 8 6.47 -11.17 14.96
CA LEU A 8 7.02 -10.87 13.63
C LEU A 8 6.06 -10.02 12.78
N GLU A 9 4.76 -10.32 12.83
CA GLU A 9 3.75 -9.51 12.14
C GLU A 9 3.58 -8.13 12.78
N GLY A 10 3.69 -8.03 14.11
CA GLY A 10 3.81 -6.75 14.81
C GLY A 10 4.95 -5.90 14.26
N CYS A 11 6.15 -6.46 14.14
CA CYS A 11 7.32 -5.76 13.60
C CYS A 11 7.11 -5.30 12.15
N ARG A 12 6.55 -6.15 11.29
CA ARG A 12 6.28 -5.81 9.87
C ARG A 12 5.28 -4.66 9.73
N ARG A 13 4.22 -4.66 10.55
CA ARG A 13 3.25 -3.55 10.58
C ARG A 13 3.88 -2.24 11.02
N ALA A 14 4.67 -2.27 12.09
CA ALA A 14 5.38 -1.09 12.58
C ALA A 14 6.37 -0.56 11.54
N GLU A 15 7.06 -1.43 10.81
CA GLU A 15 7.96 -1.03 9.73
C GLU A 15 7.20 -0.34 8.58
N LEU A 16 6.07 -0.91 8.14
CA LEU A 16 5.24 -0.30 7.11
C LEU A 16 4.68 1.05 7.56
N ALA A 17 4.19 1.15 8.81
CA ALA A 17 3.71 2.39 9.40
C ALA A 17 4.78 3.49 9.34
N ARG A 18 6.01 3.18 9.78
CA ARG A 18 7.14 4.11 9.75
C ARG A 18 7.50 4.55 8.34
N LYS A 19 7.45 3.64 7.36
CA LYS A 19 7.70 3.97 5.94
C LYS A 19 6.63 4.92 5.40
N LEU A 20 5.36 4.68 5.71
CA LEU A 20 4.26 5.57 5.32
C LEU A 20 4.34 6.93 6.02
N GLU A 21 4.70 6.96 7.31
CA GLU A 21 4.95 8.20 8.06
C GLU A 21 6.01 9.06 7.36
N VAL A 22 7.16 8.49 7.01
CA VAL A 22 8.21 9.23 6.31
C VAL A 22 7.73 9.70 4.93
N GLN A 23 6.90 8.92 4.24
CA GLN A 23 6.44 9.19 2.89
C GLN A 23 5.38 10.30 2.79
N MET A 24 4.57 10.54 3.83
CA MET A 24 3.53 11.59 3.75
C MET A 24 4.12 13.01 3.65
N LEU A 25 5.31 13.26 4.21
CA LEU A 25 5.97 14.56 4.09
C LEU A 25 6.34 14.90 2.63
N PRO A 26 7.01 14.02 1.87
CA PRO A 26 7.18 14.18 0.42
C PRO A 26 5.88 14.46 -0.34
N TRP A 27 4.80 13.71 -0.08
CA TRP A 27 3.52 13.97 -0.75
C TRP A 27 2.97 15.38 -0.44
N GLY A 28 3.10 15.86 0.79
CA GLY A 28 2.76 17.25 1.13
C GLY A 28 3.59 18.28 0.34
N ARG A 29 4.88 18.02 0.12
CA ARG A 29 5.74 18.87 -0.73
C ARG A 29 5.39 18.78 -2.21
N ASP A 30 4.94 17.62 -2.66
CA ASP A 30 4.55 17.38 -4.05
C ASP A 30 3.27 18.15 -4.41
N VAL A 31 2.35 18.36 -3.44
CA VAL A 31 1.18 19.23 -3.60
C VAL A 31 1.58 20.70 -3.79
N SER A 32 2.56 21.18 -3.03
CA SER A 32 2.99 22.59 -3.02
C SER A 32 4.25 22.85 -3.86
N SER A 33 4.50 22.04 -4.88
CA SER A 33 5.71 22.20 -5.70
C SER A 33 5.65 23.49 -6.54
N PRO A 34 6.77 24.22 -6.71
CA PRO A 34 6.84 25.37 -7.61
C PRO A 34 6.49 25.05 -9.06
N HIS A 35 6.57 23.77 -9.45
CA HIS A 35 6.25 23.28 -10.80
C HIS A 35 4.81 22.78 -10.94
N GLY A 36 3.92 23.20 -10.04
CA GLY A 36 2.52 22.76 -9.97
C GLY A 36 2.32 21.52 -9.10
N ASN A 37 1.06 21.09 -8.95
CA ASN A 37 0.71 19.94 -8.11
C ASN A 37 1.19 18.64 -8.77
N LEU A 38 2.23 18.04 -8.19
CA LEU A 38 2.83 16.85 -8.75
C LEU A 38 2.02 15.58 -8.49
N LEU A 39 1.14 15.56 -7.49
CA LEU A 39 0.19 14.45 -7.34
C LEU A 39 -0.78 14.45 -8.52
N GLU A 40 -1.31 15.60 -8.90
CA GLU A 40 -2.19 15.74 -10.08
C GLU A 40 -1.44 15.36 -11.36
N ARG A 41 -0.18 15.78 -11.51
CA ARG A 41 0.66 15.36 -12.66
C ARG A 41 0.93 13.85 -12.71
N HIS A 42 0.98 13.18 -11.56
CA HIS A 42 1.08 11.71 -11.49
C HIS A 42 -0.24 11.00 -11.87
N GLY A 43 -1.35 11.74 -11.94
CA GLY A 43 -2.67 11.21 -12.26
C GLY A 43 -3.63 11.13 -11.07
N PHE A 44 -3.29 11.71 -9.92
CA PHE A 44 -4.26 11.85 -8.83
C PHE A 44 -5.35 12.86 -9.19
N LEU A 45 -6.59 12.53 -8.87
CA LEU A 45 -7.71 13.44 -8.88
C LEU A 45 -7.82 14.10 -7.51
N ARG A 46 -7.78 15.44 -7.48
CA ARG A 46 -8.04 16.19 -6.26
C ARG A 46 -9.54 16.19 -5.98
N LEU A 47 -9.92 15.58 -4.86
CA LEU A 47 -11.28 15.60 -4.36
C LEU A 47 -11.45 16.85 -3.49
N ARG A 48 -12.40 17.71 -3.87
CA ARG A 48 -12.81 18.86 -3.04
C ARG A 48 -13.88 18.39 -2.07
N THR A 49 -13.60 18.44 -0.78
CA THR A 49 -14.65 18.39 0.24
C THR A 49 -15.31 19.76 0.26
N ALA A 50 -16.61 19.83 -0.05
CA ALA A 50 -17.34 21.10 -0.19
C ALA A 50 -17.24 22.02 1.05
N ASP A 51 -16.99 21.43 2.23
CA ASP A 51 -17.19 22.11 3.51
C ASP A 51 -15.93 22.16 4.40
N GLN A 52 -14.76 21.70 3.91
CA GLN A 52 -13.51 21.72 4.69
C GLN A 52 -12.45 22.62 4.06
N VAL A 53 -12.29 23.81 4.64
CA VAL A 53 -11.16 24.70 4.33
C VAL A 53 -9.88 24.07 4.87
N GLY A 54 -8.94 23.74 3.98
CA GLY A 54 -7.56 23.43 4.35
C GLY A 54 -7.13 21.95 4.29
N SER A 55 -8.02 21.01 3.94
CA SER A 55 -7.63 19.63 3.68
C SER A 55 -8.03 19.25 2.24
N SER A 56 -7.06 18.76 1.46
CA SER A 56 -7.33 18.21 0.13
C SER A 56 -7.13 16.71 0.18
N SER A 57 -8.14 15.98 -0.27
CA SER A 57 -8.03 14.55 -0.53
C SER A 57 -7.62 14.35 -1.98
N TYR A 58 -6.78 13.36 -2.23
CA TYR A 58 -6.33 12.98 -3.57
C TYR A 58 -6.61 11.51 -3.78
N CYS A 59 -7.24 11.16 -4.90
CA CYS A 59 -7.56 9.78 -5.23
C CYS A 59 -6.90 9.37 -6.55
N LEU A 60 -6.32 8.18 -6.60
CA LEU A 60 -5.74 7.58 -7.80
C LEU A 60 -6.26 6.16 -7.97
N TYR A 61 -6.74 5.86 -9.16
CA TYR A 61 -6.99 4.48 -9.57
C TYR A 61 -5.68 3.86 -10.07
N TRP A 62 -5.28 2.73 -9.47
CA TRP A 62 -4.06 2.01 -9.81
C TRP A 62 -4.34 0.52 -9.92
N ARG A 63 -4.21 -0.02 -11.15
CA ARG A 63 -4.66 -1.38 -11.51
C ARG A 63 -6.14 -1.55 -11.18
N ASP A 64 -6.49 -2.42 -10.25
CA ASP A 64 -7.86 -2.64 -9.77
C ASP A 64 -8.09 -2.06 -8.36
N ARG A 65 -7.18 -1.18 -7.91
CA ARG A 65 -7.17 -0.60 -6.57
C ARG A 65 -7.35 0.93 -6.63
N LEU A 66 -7.77 1.49 -5.50
CA LEU A 66 -7.87 2.91 -5.24
C LEU A 66 -6.87 3.29 -4.16
N ILE A 67 -6.25 4.45 -4.35
CA ILE A 67 -5.26 5.02 -3.44
C ILE A 67 -5.75 6.42 -3.08
N GLU A 68 -6.05 6.61 -1.81
CA GLU A 68 -6.48 7.89 -1.28
C GLU A 68 -5.41 8.45 -0.36
N LEU A 69 -5.00 9.68 -0.65
CA LEU A 69 -4.07 10.45 0.14
C LEU A 69 -4.81 11.60 0.80
N HIS A 70 -4.63 11.71 2.11
CA HIS A 70 -5.09 12.82 2.91
C HIS A 70 -3.96 13.24 3.87
N SER A 71 -3.99 14.47 4.37
CA SER A 71 -2.96 14.97 5.30
C SER A 71 -2.82 14.14 6.58
N SER A 72 -3.88 13.43 6.98
CA SER A 72 -3.92 12.61 8.20
C SER A 72 -3.89 11.09 7.96
N CYS A 73 -4.00 10.63 6.71
CA CYS A 73 -4.05 9.20 6.41
C CYS A 73 -3.74 8.86 4.95
N ILE A 74 -3.41 7.59 4.71
CA ILE A 74 -3.46 6.96 3.38
C ILE A 74 -4.37 5.74 3.45
N THR A 75 -5.23 5.59 2.45
CA THR A 75 -6.05 4.40 2.23
C THR A 75 -5.67 3.74 0.92
N PHE A 76 -5.55 2.42 0.93
CA PHE A 76 -5.32 1.58 -0.23
C PHE A 76 -6.38 0.49 -0.24
N TYR A 77 -7.32 0.49 -1.18
CA TYR A 77 -8.50 -0.38 -1.14
C TYR A 77 -9.06 -0.63 -2.56
N GLY A 78 -10.25 -1.24 -2.68
CA GLY A 78 -10.86 -1.57 -3.97
C GLY A 78 -10.55 -2.98 -4.46
N GLY A 79 -10.98 -3.33 -5.68
CA GLY A 79 -10.71 -4.64 -6.28
C GLY A 79 -11.40 -5.80 -5.55
N GLY A 80 -12.51 -5.52 -4.86
CA GLY A 80 -13.32 -6.53 -4.16
C GLY A 80 -12.65 -7.21 -2.96
N ARG A 81 -11.48 -6.73 -2.51
CA ARG A 81 -10.69 -7.38 -1.45
C ARG A 81 -10.16 -6.38 -0.41
N PRO A 82 -9.81 -6.85 0.81
CA PRO A 82 -9.29 -5.98 1.86
C PRO A 82 -8.12 -5.11 1.42
N GLY A 83 -8.09 -3.93 2.00
CA GLY A 83 -7.10 -2.89 1.82
C GLY A 83 -6.29 -2.61 3.08
N LEU A 84 -5.56 -1.50 3.05
CA LEU A 84 -4.82 -0.97 4.18
C LEU A 84 -5.17 0.49 4.41
N ARG A 85 -5.20 0.88 5.67
CA ARG A 85 -5.33 2.27 6.07
C ARG A 85 -4.27 2.63 7.09
N TYR A 86 -3.42 3.59 6.76
CA TYR A 86 -2.49 4.18 7.71
C TYR A 86 -3.09 5.46 8.28
N VAL A 87 -3.06 5.58 9.61
CA VAL A 87 -3.58 6.75 10.32
C VAL A 87 -2.42 7.44 11.02
N TRP A 88 -2.11 8.68 10.61
CA TRP A 88 -0.95 9.45 11.06
C TRP A 88 -0.93 9.64 12.57
N SER A 89 -2.04 10.11 13.14
CA SER A 89 -2.16 10.38 14.58
C SER A 89 -1.93 9.15 15.45
N ARG A 90 -2.19 7.95 14.91
CA ARG A 90 -2.01 6.67 15.61
C ARG A 90 -0.69 5.97 15.27
N LYS A 91 0.03 6.44 14.25
CA LYS A 91 1.25 5.82 13.70
C LYS A 91 1.11 4.32 13.46
N ARG A 92 -0.06 3.91 12.94
CA ARG A 92 -0.44 2.50 12.76
C ARG A 92 -1.12 2.26 11.43
N VAL A 93 -0.90 1.06 10.89
CA VAL A 93 -1.59 0.54 9.70
C VAL A 93 -2.62 -0.49 10.15
N TYR A 94 -3.84 -0.30 9.67
CA TYR A 94 -5.00 -1.16 9.91
C TYR A 94 -5.36 -1.89 8.62
N LEU A 95 -5.96 -3.07 8.77
CA LEU A 95 -6.69 -3.70 7.69
C LEU A 95 -7.96 -2.88 7.44
N TRP A 96 -8.23 -2.59 6.17
CA TRP A 96 -9.39 -1.80 5.73
C TRP A 96 -10.34 -2.71 4.96
N LEU A 97 -11.56 -2.92 5.48
CA LEU A 97 -12.54 -3.80 4.84
C LEU A 97 -13.57 -3.06 3.99
N ASP A 98 -13.72 -1.75 4.21
CA ASP A 98 -14.75 -0.99 3.52
C ASP A 98 -14.37 -0.75 2.06
N ARG A 99 -15.41 -0.73 1.23
CA ARG A 99 -15.31 -0.49 -0.21
C ARG A 99 -15.40 0.99 -0.58
N GLU A 100 -15.76 1.83 0.38
CA GLU A 100 -16.01 3.25 0.17
C GLU A 100 -14.87 4.14 0.65
N PRO A 101 -14.70 5.32 0.01
CA PRO A 101 -13.82 6.39 0.49
C PRO A 101 -14.06 6.71 1.95
N PHE A 102 -12.98 6.89 2.72
CA PHE A 102 -13.12 7.36 4.10
C PHE A 102 -13.03 8.88 4.15
N ALA A 103 -14.09 9.55 4.61
CA ALA A 103 -14.02 10.97 4.89
C ALA A 103 -13.21 11.23 6.19
N PRO A 104 -12.15 12.05 6.15
CA PRO A 104 -11.35 12.39 7.32
C PRO A 104 -12.22 12.99 8.44
N GLY A 105 -12.17 12.41 9.63
CA GLY A 105 -12.93 12.87 10.81
C GLY A 105 -14.33 12.28 10.96
N SER A 106 -14.85 11.54 9.98
CA SER A 106 -16.19 10.92 10.04
C SER A 106 -16.18 9.42 10.35
N GLY A 107 -15.00 8.84 10.60
CA GLY A 107 -14.87 7.41 10.80
C GLY A 107 -15.21 6.94 12.19
N SER A 108 -16.07 5.93 12.26
CA SER A 108 -16.10 5.03 13.41
C SER A 108 -14.80 4.23 13.45
N ASP A 109 -14.18 4.15 14.62
CA ASP A 109 -13.03 3.28 14.89
C ASP A 109 -13.30 1.81 14.58
N ALA A 110 -14.57 1.41 14.46
CA ALA A 110 -14.99 0.05 14.13
C ALA A 110 -14.45 -0.46 12.79
N ALA A 111 -14.17 0.42 11.81
CA ALA A 111 -13.62 0.03 10.52
C ALA A 111 -12.09 -0.20 10.54
N LEU A 112 -11.41 0.15 11.64
CA LEU A 112 -9.97 0.04 11.79
C LEU A 112 -9.57 -1.28 12.45
N ILE A 113 -9.36 -2.32 11.64
CA ILE A 113 -9.06 -3.66 12.16
C ILE A 113 -7.55 -3.83 12.33
N LEU A 114 -7.12 -4.23 13.53
CA LEU A 114 -5.78 -4.74 13.77
C LEU A 114 -5.76 -6.23 13.49
N PRO A 115 -5.11 -6.70 12.40
CA PRO A 115 -5.19 -8.10 12.02
C PRO A 115 -4.54 -8.98 13.08
N PHE A 116 -5.25 -10.01 13.52
CA PHE A 116 -4.81 -10.95 14.55
C PHE A 116 -5.04 -12.40 14.13
N HIS A 117 -6.11 -12.65 13.37
CA HIS A 117 -6.44 -13.96 12.85
C HIS A 117 -5.61 -14.27 11.57
N PRO A 118 -5.30 -15.55 11.29
CA PRO A 118 -4.49 -15.92 10.12
C PRO A 118 -4.98 -15.33 8.80
N GLY A 119 -6.28 -15.37 8.52
CA GLY A 119 -6.85 -14.82 7.28
C GLY A 119 -6.73 -13.29 7.17
N GLU A 120 -6.81 -12.58 8.29
CA GLU A 120 -6.59 -11.12 8.33
C GLU A 120 -5.12 -10.77 8.13
N LEU A 121 -4.21 -11.56 8.71
CA LEU A 121 -2.77 -11.40 8.53
C LEU A 121 -2.37 -11.67 7.07
N ASP A 122 -2.94 -12.68 6.44
CA ASP A 122 -2.71 -12.96 5.02
C ASP A 122 -3.23 -11.84 4.12
N SER A 123 -4.44 -11.36 4.39
CA SER A 123 -5.01 -10.20 3.69
C SER A 123 -4.15 -8.95 3.85
N PHE A 124 -3.67 -8.69 5.07
CA PHE A 124 -2.76 -7.58 5.35
C PHE A 124 -1.45 -7.72 4.57
N ARG A 125 -0.83 -8.91 4.57
CA ARG A 125 0.45 -9.16 3.87
C ARG A 125 0.30 -8.93 2.37
N LEU A 126 -0.77 -9.45 1.76
CA LEU A 126 -1.05 -9.27 0.33
C LEU A 126 -1.24 -7.80 -0.02
N ALA A 127 -2.11 -7.09 0.70
CA ALA A 127 -2.34 -5.67 0.48
C ALA A 127 -1.06 -4.84 0.72
N ALA A 128 -0.22 -5.23 1.68
CA ALA A 128 1.05 -4.56 1.95
C ALA A 128 2.08 -4.77 0.82
N VAL A 129 2.09 -5.94 0.16
CA VAL A 129 2.92 -6.18 -1.02
C VAL A 129 2.49 -5.27 -2.16
N GLU A 130 1.19 -5.21 -2.45
CA GLU A 130 0.64 -4.36 -3.52
C GLU A 130 0.90 -2.87 -3.26
N LEU A 131 0.66 -2.39 -2.04
CA LEU A 131 0.94 -1.01 -1.67
C LEU A 131 2.43 -0.67 -1.81
N ARG A 132 3.34 -1.59 -1.46
CA ARG A 132 4.78 -1.38 -1.66
C ARG A 132 5.15 -1.28 -3.14
N GLN A 133 4.56 -2.12 -4.00
CA GLN A 133 4.78 -2.01 -5.45
C GLN A 133 4.35 -0.65 -5.98
N TRP A 134 3.21 -0.13 -5.50
CA TRP A 134 2.80 1.22 -5.87
C TRP A 134 3.76 2.29 -5.36
N LEU A 135 4.20 2.21 -4.10
CA LEU A 135 5.18 3.15 -3.53
C LEU A 135 6.49 3.19 -4.32
N GLU A 136 6.98 2.02 -4.75
CA GLU A 136 8.17 1.89 -5.60
C GLU A 136 7.94 2.53 -6.98
N ALA A 137 6.78 2.26 -7.61
CA ALA A 137 6.41 2.86 -8.88
C ALA A 137 6.30 4.39 -8.80
N TYR A 138 5.66 4.91 -7.75
CA TYR A 138 5.56 6.35 -7.49
C TYR A 138 6.95 6.98 -7.31
N ALA A 139 7.81 6.36 -6.51
CA ALA A 139 9.17 6.86 -6.28
C ALA A 139 10.00 6.89 -7.57
N ALA A 140 9.89 5.85 -8.41
CA ALA A 140 10.56 5.80 -9.72
C ALA A 140 10.04 6.88 -10.67
N TRP A 141 8.72 7.11 -10.73
CA TRP A 141 8.14 8.22 -11.47
C TRP A 141 8.65 9.57 -10.97
N ARG A 142 8.61 9.77 -9.65
CA ARG A 142 9.00 11.04 -9.02
C ARG A 142 10.46 11.38 -9.32
N ALA A 143 11.34 10.40 -9.26
CA ALA A 143 12.75 10.56 -9.62
C ALA A 143 12.93 11.05 -11.05
N ARG A 144 12.20 10.46 -12.03
CA ARG A 144 12.27 10.88 -13.44
C ARG A 144 11.80 12.32 -13.63
N VAL A 145 10.68 12.68 -13.03
CA VAL A 145 10.13 14.05 -13.14
C VAL A 145 11.06 15.06 -12.51
N SER A 146 11.62 14.76 -11.33
CA SER A 146 12.59 15.65 -10.68
C SER A 146 13.85 15.85 -11.52
N SER A 147 14.37 14.80 -12.17
CA SER A 147 15.51 14.92 -13.08
C SER A 147 15.21 15.84 -14.26
N ASN A 148 14.01 15.74 -14.85
CA ASN A 148 13.61 16.57 -15.97
C ASN A 148 13.44 18.05 -15.57
N LEU A 149 12.87 18.32 -14.40
CA LEU A 149 12.68 19.69 -13.89
C LEU A 149 14.02 20.39 -13.61
N VAL A 150 15.04 19.65 -13.16
CA VAL A 150 16.40 20.19 -12.96
C VAL A 150 17.06 20.52 -14.30
N MET A 151 16.87 19.68 -15.32
CA MET A 151 17.42 19.94 -16.66
C MET A 151 16.80 21.17 -17.31
N GLU A 152 15.48 21.37 -17.19
CA GLU A 152 14.77 22.55 -17.71
C GLU A 152 15.21 23.86 -17.05
N SER A 153 15.54 23.81 -15.75
CA SER A 153 15.89 25.02 -14.98
C SER A 153 17.37 25.40 -15.02
N THR A 154 18.28 24.47 -15.32
CA THR A 154 19.73 24.71 -15.21
C THR A 154 20.57 24.30 -16.42
N GLY A 155 20.01 23.64 -17.43
CA GLY A 155 20.75 23.18 -18.61
C GLY A 155 21.88 22.17 -18.32
N LYS A 156 22.05 21.74 -17.06
CA LYS A 156 23.06 20.78 -16.60
C LYS A 156 22.45 19.84 -15.55
N PRO A 157 22.75 18.53 -15.57
CA PRO A 157 22.18 17.60 -14.60
C PRO A 157 22.79 17.80 -13.20
N SER A 158 22.04 18.42 -12.29
CA SER A 158 22.35 18.44 -10.85
C SER A 158 21.61 17.30 -10.15
N VAL A 159 22.32 16.20 -9.88
CA VAL A 159 21.77 15.05 -9.13
C VAL A 159 21.74 15.41 -7.65
N SER A 160 20.69 16.10 -7.22
CA SER A 160 20.55 16.52 -5.81
C SER A 160 20.17 15.34 -4.89
N ARG A 161 20.98 15.18 -3.84
CA ARG A 161 20.89 14.50 -2.51
C ARG A 161 19.75 13.54 -2.13
N TRP A 162 18.59 13.50 -2.79
CA TRP A 162 17.44 12.67 -2.38
C TRP A 162 17.66 11.16 -2.61
N PHE A 163 18.35 10.80 -3.71
CA PHE A 163 18.65 9.41 -4.05
C PHE A 163 19.48 8.68 -2.99
N GLY A 164 20.36 9.39 -2.28
CA GLY A 164 21.22 8.81 -1.23
C GLY A 164 20.44 8.36 0.00
N SER A 165 19.42 9.13 0.41
CA SER A 165 18.59 8.81 1.58
C SER A 165 17.47 7.83 1.24
N PHE A 166 16.84 7.89 0.06
CA PHE A 166 15.77 6.93 -0.28
C PHE A 166 16.34 5.51 -0.53
N ARG A 167 17.43 5.36 -1.29
CA ARG A 167 18.06 4.05 -1.54
C ARG A 167 18.67 3.41 -0.29
N ARG A 168 19.15 4.20 0.68
CA ARG A 168 19.75 3.67 1.92
C ARG A 168 18.71 3.06 2.86
N TRP A 169 17.46 3.49 2.82
CA TRP A 169 16.38 3.00 3.68
C TRP A 169 15.46 1.97 2.99
N TRP A 170 15.48 1.91 1.65
CA TRP A 170 14.73 0.98 0.81
C TRP A 170 15.64 0.00 0.05
N ARG A 171 16.69 -0.52 0.71
CA ARG A 171 17.32 -1.74 0.19
C ARG A 171 16.33 -2.91 0.33
N PRO A 172 16.11 -3.72 -0.72
CA PRO A 172 15.36 -4.95 -0.55
C PRO A 172 16.21 -5.85 0.35
N ALA A 173 15.63 -6.36 1.44
CA ALA A 173 16.07 -7.65 1.94
C ALA A 173 15.68 -8.68 0.87
N PHE A 174 16.52 -8.80 -0.17
CA PHE A 174 16.49 -9.87 -1.14
C PHE A 174 16.70 -11.19 -0.38
N SER A 175 15.62 -11.84 0.05
CA SER A 175 15.54 -13.28 0.38
C SER A 175 14.17 -13.64 1.00
N TRP A 176 13.05 -13.38 0.33
CA TRP A 176 11.75 -13.94 0.78
C TRP A 176 10.88 -14.54 -0.33
N CYS A 177 11.24 -14.42 -1.61
CA CYS A 177 10.50 -15.09 -2.69
C CYS A 177 10.75 -16.61 -2.78
N SER A 178 11.73 -17.18 -2.07
CA SER A 178 12.04 -18.61 -2.15
C SER A 178 11.20 -19.51 -1.23
N LEU A 179 10.33 -18.96 -0.37
CA LEU A 179 9.63 -19.74 0.67
C LEU A 179 8.13 -19.97 0.44
N LEU A 180 7.55 -19.40 -0.63
CA LEU A 180 6.13 -19.62 -0.97
C LEU A 180 5.90 -20.50 -2.22
N ALA A 181 6.97 -20.99 -2.87
CA ALA A 181 6.84 -21.84 -4.05
C ALA A 181 6.57 -23.34 -3.75
N ASN A 182 6.59 -23.79 -2.48
CA ASN A 182 6.54 -25.21 -2.12
C ASN A 182 5.35 -25.63 -1.25
N ARG A 183 4.14 -25.16 -1.56
CA ARG A 183 2.90 -25.79 -1.04
C ARG A 183 1.80 -25.82 -2.11
N ALA A 184 2.02 -26.64 -3.14
CA ALA A 184 0.91 -27.21 -3.90
C ALA A 184 0.36 -28.43 -3.14
N PRO A 185 -0.94 -28.53 -2.87
CA PRO A 185 -1.53 -29.74 -2.30
C PRO A 185 -1.52 -30.87 -3.34
N LYS A 186 -0.97 -32.03 -2.98
CA LYS A 186 -1.15 -33.29 -3.71
C LYS A 186 -2.65 -33.62 -3.76
N SER A 187 -3.22 -33.66 -4.96
CA SER A 187 -4.56 -34.19 -5.22
C SER A 187 -4.63 -35.65 -4.74
N ARG A 188 -5.54 -35.92 -3.80
CA ARG A 188 -5.84 -37.25 -3.30
C ARG A 188 -6.75 -37.94 -4.32
N GLY A 189 -6.39 -39.16 -4.70
CA GLY A 189 -6.99 -39.96 -5.76
C GLY A 189 -8.50 -40.18 -5.61
N GLN A 190 -9.15 -40.25 -6.76
CA GLN A 190 -10.51 -40.76 -6.93
C GLN A 190 -10.53 -42.25 -6.59
N GLN A 191 -11.42 -42.64 -5.67
CA GLN A 191 -11.80 -44.03 -5.43
C GLN A 191 -12.82 -44.45 -6.50
N THR A 192 -12.49 -45.49 -7.26
CA THR A 192 -13.40 -46.20 -8.16
C THR A 192 -14.31 -47.13 -7.36
N VAL A 193 -15.61 -47.04 -7.60
CA VAL A 193 -16.65 -47.94 -7.08
C VAL A 193 -16.77 -49.18 -8.00
N PRO A 194 -16.86 -50.41 -7.49
CA PRO A 194 -17.13 -51.58 -8.33
C PRO A 194 -18.61 -51.69 -8.64
N THR A 195 -18.93 -51.88 -9.93
CA THR A 195 -20.28 -52.23 -10.41
C THR A 195 -20.42 -53.75 -10.39
N THR A 196 -21.31 -54.26 -9.55
CA THR A 196 -21.70 -55.67 -9.54
C THR A 196 -22.83 -55.87 -10.56
N LEU A 197 -22.55 -56.62 -11.63
CA LEU A 197 -23.54 -57.25 -12.49
C LEU A 197 -24.12 -58.47 -11.74
N GLN A 198 -25.44 -58.49 -11.53
CA GLN A 198 -26.17 -59.72 -11.24
C GLN A 198 -27.09 -60.03 -12.42
N SER A 199 -26.81 -61.18 -13.02
CA SER A 199 -27.64 -61.88 -13.99
C SER A 199 -28.77 -62.60 -13.26
N SER A 200 -29.99 -62.47 -13.75
CA SER A 200 -31.07 -63.47 -13.71
C SER A 200 -32.16 -63.05 -14.70
#